data_AF-A0A3C1ZA12-F1
#
_entry.id   AF-A0A3C1ZA12-F1
#
_cell.length_a   1.000
_cell.length_b   1.000
_cell.length_c   1.000
_cell.angle_alpha   90.00
_cell.angle_beta   90.00
_cell.angle_gamma   90.00
#
_symmetry.space_group_name_H-M   'P 1'
#
loop_
_entity.id
_entity.type
_entity.pdbx_description
1 polymer ?
#
loop_
_entity_poly.entity_id
_entity_poly.type
_entity_poly.pdbx_seq_one_letter_code
_entity_poly.pdbx_strand_id
1 'polypeptide(L)'
;PQFAPTEITIHGGGEIEIPEVDNINALLTTIGKGSNATITGAMTAIYQNGQNLYVKDEAGTYGLVFGNTGQTYENGDIIRGAVASWTTYGAITEIVPSELDTWVSEEKGTPVEPEEIALEEISQQDVHKYFLIKNATITKNEKDNEYTIVDESETPTILFNKFNQTITIPEELEGKTFDVKVFATLYKPKDSETAIIELYPVELKDNSAPEFKLGDVNMDGEVGIADITSLVNIILNNDNPSVADFPMADVNQDGEVGIADVTALVSIVLEQ
;
A
#
# COMPACT_ATOMS: atom_id res chain seq x y z
N PRO A 1 -38.74 -2.44 -37.41
CA PRO A 1 -37.36 -2.36 -37.91
C PRO A 1 -36.48 -1.53 -36.96
N GLN A 2 -35.54 -2.19 -36.29
CA GLN A 2 -34.50 -1.51 -35.53
C GLN A 2 -33.39 -1.17 -36.52
N PHE A 3 -33.09 0.12 -36.68
CA PHE A 3 -32.02 0.58 -37.56
C PHE A 3 -30.74 0.67 -36.74
N ALA A 4 -29.70 -0.06 -37.15
CA ALA A 4 -28.34 0.16 -36.68
C ALA A 4 -27.66 1.16 -37.65
N PRO A 5 -27.08 2.27 -37.17
CA PRO A 5 -26.35 3.17 -38.04
C PRO A 5 -25.12 2.43 -38.60
N THR A 6 -24.98 2.45 -39.92
CA THR A 6 -23.82 1.85 -40.63
C THR A 6 -22.64 2.81 -40.72
N GLU A 7 -22.87 4.11 -40.49
CA GLU A 7 -21.83 5.14 -40.54
C GLU A 7 -22.31 6.37 -39.74
N ILE A 8 -21.42 6.96 -38.94
CA ILE A 8 -21.63 8.25 -38.28
C ILE A 8 -20.56 9.19 -38.85
N THR A 9 -20.99 10.21 -39.59
CA THR A 9 -20.10 11.25 -40.12
C THR A 9 -20.32 12.54 -39.31
N ILE A 10 -19.31 12.96 -38.55
CA ILE A 10 -19.34 14.23 -37.83
C ILE A 10 -18.91 15.34 -38.80
N HIS A 11 -19.82 16.25 -39.14
CA HIS A 11 -19.52 17.43 -39.93
C HIS A 11 -19.26 18.63 -39.01
N GLY A 12 -18.01 18.82 -38.59
CA GLY A 12 -17.57 19.98 -37.82
C GLY A 12 -16.21 19.71 -37.16
N GLY A 13 -15.22 20.54 -37.45
CA GLY A 13 -13.88 20.46 -36.85
C GLY A 13 -13.82 21.01 -35.42
N GLY A 14 -14.85 20.77 -34.62
CA GLY A 14 -14.86 21.11 -33.20
C GLY A 14 -14.12 20.04 -32.41
N GLU A 15 -13.30 20.45 -31.44
CA GLU A 15 -12.77 19.55 -30.42
C GLU A 15 -13.93 18.86 -29.71
N ILE A 16 -13.83 17.53 -29.53
CA ILE A 16 -14.74 16.83 -28.63
C ILE A 16 -14.23 17.14 -27.24
N GLU A 17 -14.97 17.97 -26.51
CA GLU A 17 -14.66 18.33 -25.13
C GLU A 17 -14.59 17.07 -24.26
N ILE A 18 -13.50 16.91 -23.51
CA ILE A 18 -13.34 15.83 -22.55
C ILE A 18 -14.22 16.18 -21.35
N PRO A 19 -15.21 15.34 -20.98
CA PRO A 19 -16.09 15.64 -19.86
C PRO A 19 -15.31 15.68 -18.54
N GLU A 20 -15.75 16.53 -17.62
CA GLU A 20 -15.21 16.60 -16.27
C GLU A 20 -16.06 15.77 -15.30
N VAL A 21 -15.40 15.10 -14.35
CA VAL A 21 -16.03 14.37 -13.24
C VAL A 21 -15.32 14.69 -11.94
N ASP A 22 -16.10 14.86 -10.86
CA ASP A 22 -15.54 15.33 -9.59
C ASP A 22 -14.71 14.26 -8.84
N ASN A 23 -14.92 12.97 -9.11
CA ASN A 23 -14.34 11.88 -8.33
C ASN A 23 -14.35 10.54 -9.09
N ILE A 24 -13.73 9.51 -8.51
CA ILE A 24 -13.61 8.18 -9.10
C ILE A 24 -14.98 7.54 -9.30
N ASN A 25 -15.87 7.63 -8.30
CA ASN A 25 -17.21 7.05 -8.45
C ASN A 25 -18.00 7.67 -9.62
N ALA A 26 -17.87 8.98 -9.83
CA ALA A 26 -18.47 9.67 -10.98
C ALA A 26 -17.86 9.18 -12.31
N LEU A 27 -16.53 8.99 -12.39
CA LEU A 27 -15.89 8.36 -13.56
C LEU A 27 -16.52 6.99 -13.86
N LEU A 28 -16.62 6.12 -12.85
CA LEU A 28 -17.07 4.74 -13.04
C LEU A 28 -18.57 4.60 -13.35
N THR A 29 -19.40 5.56 -12.94
CA THR A 29 -20.87 5.46 -13.05
C THR A 29 -21.49 6.32 -14.13
N THR A 30 -20.81 7.39 -14.56
CA THR A 30 -21.36 8.35 -15.54
C THR A 30 -20.65 8.31 -16.89
N ILE A 31 -19.37 7.94 -16.91
CA ILE A 31 -18.58 7.87 -18.14
C ILE A 31 -18.66 6.47 -18.71
N GLY A 32 -18.85 6.35 -20.03
CA GLY A 32 -18.88 5.06 -20.70
C GLY A 32 -17.51 4.37 -20.60
N LYS A 33 -17.50 3.05 -20.37
CA LYS A 33 -16.27 2.24 -20.38
C LYS A 33 -15.37 2.56 -21.58
N GLY A 34 -14.09 2.81 -21.33
CA GLY A 34 -13.10 3.18 -22.34
C GLY A 34 -13.22 4.60 -22.90
N SER A 35 -14.17 5.41 -22.43
CA SER A 35 -14.25 6.84 -22.76
C SER A 35 -13.47 7.66 -21.73
N ASN A 36 -12.84 8.73 -22.19
CA ASN A 36 -12.02 9.59 -21.32
C ASN A 36 -12.88 10.61 -20.57
N ALA A 37 -12.44 10.97 -19.39
CA ALA A 37 -12.89 12.12 -18.61
C ALA A 37 -11.72 12.70 -17.80
N THR A 38 -11.82 13.99 -17.47
CA THR A 38 -10.92 14.66 -16.53
C THR A 38 -11.46 14.48 -15.12
N ILE A 39 -10.67 13.88 -14.22
CA ILE A 39 -11.01 13.80 -12.80
C ILE A 39 -10.54 15.09 -12.13
N THR A 40 -11.48 15.97 -11.77
CA THR A 40 -11.18 17.33 -11.26
C THR A 40 -10.90 17.35 -9.76
N GLY A 41 -11.54 16.46 -8.98
CA GLY A 41 -11.25 16.29 -7.56
C GLY A 41 -9.89 15.63 -7.33
N ALA A 42 -9.30 15.86 -6.15
CA ALA A 42 -8.02 15.23 -5.85
C ALA A 42 -8.15 13.74 -5.59
N MET A 43 -7.13 13.02 -6.05
CA MET A 43 -6.83 11.65 -5.64
C MET A 43 -5.51 11.66 -4.88
N THR A 44 -5.48 11.00 -3.74
CA THR A 44 -4.24 10.76 -2.98
C THR A 44 -3.68 9.41 -3.38
N ALA A 45 -2.42 9.36 -3.82
CA ALA A 45 -1.70 8.11 -4.03
C ALA A 45 -1.43 7.41 -2.69
N ILE A 46 -1.60 6.09 -2.66
CA ILE A 46 -1.41 5.26 -1.47
C ILE A 46 -0.20 4.36 -1.62
N TYR A 47 -0.15 3.63 -2.73
CA TYR A 47 0.88 2.64 -2.99
C TYR A 47 1.05 2.43 -4.48
N GLN A 48 2.30 2.43 -4.96
CA GLN A 48 2.61 2.08 -6.34
C GLN A 48 3.59 0.92 -6.42
N ASN A 49 3.25 -0.08 -7.25
CA ASN A 49 4.14 -1.17 -7.62
C ASN A 49 4.04 -1.45 -9.12
N GLY A 50 5.05 -0.96 -9.85
CA GLY A 50 5.05 -0.97 -11.31
C GLY A 50 3.83 -0.22 -11.87
N GLN A 51 2.99 -0.94 -12.61
CA GLN A 51 1.78 -0.38 -13.24
C GLN A 51 0.57 -0.30 -12.31
N ASN A 52 0.66 -0.79 -11.08
CA ASN A 52 -0.44 -0.76 -10.12
C ASN A 52 -0.24 0.45 -9.21
N LEU A 53 -1.12 1.43 -9.31
CA LEU A 53 -1.17 2.57 -8.40
C LEU A 53 -2.53 2.56 -7.70
N TYR A 54 -2.53 2.40 -6.39
CA TYR A 54 -3.74 2.54 -5.59
C TYR A 54 -3.91 3.98 -5.14
N VAL A 55 -5.13 4.48 -5.29
CA VAL A 55 -5.49 5.85 -4.95
C VAL A 55 -6.77 5.88 -4.11
N LYS A 56 -6.98 6.98 -3.39
CA LYS A 56 -8.25 7.33 -2.75
C LYS A 56 -8.60 8.77 -3.08
N ASP A 57 -9.82 9.02 -3.53
CA ASP A 57 -10.29 10.38 -3.77
C ASP A 57 -10.81 11.09 -2.50
N GLU A 58 -11.02 12.41 -2.59
CA GLU A 58 -11.57 13.23 -1.50
C GLU A 58 -12.98 12.80 -1.06
N ALA A 59 -13.72 12.05 -1.89
CA ALA A 59 -15.02 11.47 -1.56
C ALA A 59 -14.91 10.12 -0.80
N GLY A 60 -13.69 9.61 -0.62
CA GLY A 60 -13.40 8.35 0.07
C GLY A 60 -13.50 7.11 -0.81
N THR A 61 -13.62 7.26 -2.13
CA THR A 61 -13.63 6.14 -3.08
C THR A 61 -12.20 5.68 -3.34
N TYR A 62 -11.95 4.39 -3.20
CA TYR A 62 -10.67 3.77 -3.56
C TYR A 62 -10.69 3.31 -5.02
N GLY A 63 -9.53 3.32 -5.67
CA GLY A 63 -9.39 2.84 -7.04
C GLY A 63 -8.02 2.27 -7.33
N LEU A 64 -7.98 1.28 -8.21
CA LEU A 64 -6.77 0.82 -8.86
C LEU A 64 -6.60 1.58 -10.18
N VAL A 65 -5.55 2.38 -10.27
CA VAL A 65 -5.01 2.90 -11.52
C VAL A 65 -4.06 1.85 -12.08
N PHE A 66 -4.36 1.36 -13.28
CA PHE A 66 -3.54 0.35 -13.96
C PHE A 66 -2.97 0.91 -15.27
N GLY A 67 -1.64 1.02 -15.34
CA GLY A 67 -0.92 1.45 -16.54
C GLY A 67 0.29 2.32 -16.22
N ASN A 68 0.84 2.94 -17.27
CA ASN A 68 1.89 3.95 -17.13
C ASN A 68 1.26 5.29 -16.74
N THR A 69 1.78 5.91 -15.69
CA THR A 69 1.39 7.26 -15.22
C THR A 69 2.41 8.33 -15.57
N GLY A 70 3.52 7.98 -16.24
CA GLY A 70 4.59 8.91 -16.61
C GLY A 70 5.58 9.22 -15.49
N GLN A 71 5.24 8.89 -14.24
CA GLN A 71 6.08 9.05 -13.05
C GLN A 71 5.70 8.04 -11.96
N THR A 72 6.52 7.98 -10.91
CA THR A 72 6.24 7.19 -9.70
C THR A 72 5.67 8.09 -8.62
N TYR A 73 4.73 7.58 -7.85
CA TYR A 73 4.11 8.24 -6.71
C TYR A 73 4.46 7.54 -5.41
N GLU A 74 4.54 8.35 -4.36
CA GLU A 74 4.64 7.93 -2.97
C GLU A 74 3.31 8.17 -2.24
N ASN A 75 3.11 7.50 -1.10
CA ASN A 75 1.93 7.73 -0.28
C ASN A 75 1.81 9.23 0.10
N GLY A 76 0.61 9.79 -0.06
CA GLY A 76 0.32 11.19 0.19
C GLY A 76 0.52 12.12 -1.02
N ASP A 77 1.09 11.66 -2.13
CA ASP A 77 1.14 12.47 -3.36
C ASP A 77 -0.28 12.78 -3.86
N ILE A 78 -0.52 14.01 -4.29
CA ILE A 78 -1.85 14.47 -4.73
C ILE A 78 -1.89 14.60 -6.26
N ILE A 79 -2.83 13.89 -6.86
CA ILE A 79 -3.10 13.89 -8.30
C ILE A 79 -4.40 14.67 -8.55
N ARG A 80 -4.36 15.68 -9.42
CA ARG A 80 -5.52 16.51 -9.81
C ARG A 80 -5.56 16.70 -11.32
N GLY A 81 -6.76 16.75 -11.89
CA GLY A 81 -6.95 17.00 -13.31
C GLY A 81 -6.52 15.84 -14.22
N ALA A 82 -6.33 14.64 -13.66
CA ALA A 82 -5.89 13.49 -14.43
C ALA A 82 -6.95 13.08 -15.45
N VAL A 83 -6.54 12.96 -16.71
CA VAL A 83 -7.39 12.45 -17.79
C VAL A 83 -7.25 10.93 -17.84
N ALA A 84 -8.38 10.27 -17.63
CA ALA A 84 -8.47 8.83 -17.50
C ALA A 84 -9.70 8.28 -18.20
N SER A 85 -9.62 7.02 -18.60
CA SER A 85 -10.80 6.18 -18.85
C SER A 85 -10.90 5.11 -17.76
N TRP A 86 -11.88 4.22 -17.88
CA TRP A 86 -11.96 3.05 -17.02
C TRP A 86 -12.32 1.79 -17.81
N THR A 87 -11.92 0.65 -17.26
CA THR A 87 -12.22 -0.68 -17.80
C THR A 87 -12.59 -1.66 -16.68
N THR A 88 -12.87 -2.90 -17.09
CA THR A 88 -13.08 -4.04 -16.20
C THR A 88 -12.11 -5.13 -16.63
N TYR A 89 -11.36 -5.65 -15.67
CA TYR A 89 -10.50 -6.82 -15.85
C TYR A 89 -10.87 -7.84 -14.77
N GLY A 90 -11.27 -9.04 -15.20
CA GLY A 90 -11.86 -10.02 -14.27
C GLY A 90 -13.11 -9.46 -13.58
N ALA A 91 -13.09 -9.41 -12.24
CA ALA A 91 -14.20 -8.92 -11.42
C ALA A 91 -13.96 -7.50 -10.84
N ILE A 92 -12.86 -6.84 -11.22
CA ILE A 92 -12.49 -5.52 -10.69
C ILE A 92 -12.57 -4.44 -11.78
N THR A 93 -12.74 -3.20 -11.35
CA THR A 93 -12.58 -2.02 -12.20
C THR A 93 -11.15 -1.50 -12.13
N GLU A 94 -10.68 -0.97 -13.26
CA GLU A 94 -9.36 -0.34 -13.39
C GLU A 94 -9.53 1.04 -14.00
N ILE A 95 -8.90 2.05 -13.41
CA ILE A 95 -8.74 3.38 -13.98
C ILE A 95 -7.52 3.33 -14.90
N VAL A 96 -7.68 3.82 -16.14
CA VAL A 96 -6.64 3.72 -17.17
C VAL A 96 -6.15 5.12 -17.54
N PRO A 97 -4.90 5.48 -17.22
CA PRO A 97 -4.30 6.75 -17.63
C PRO A 97 -4.38 6.95 -19.14
N SER A 98 -4.84 8.12 -19.58
CA SER A 98 -5.03 8.40 -21.01
C SER A 98 -4.14 9.53 -21.55
N GLU A 99 -3.89 10.58 -20.76
CA GLU A 99 -2.99 11.68 -21.13
C GLU A 99 -1.91 11.87 -20.05
N LEU A 100 -0.71 11.34 -20.27
CA LEU A 100 0.30 11.17 -19.22
C LEU A 100 0.79 12.48 -18.58
N ASP A 101 0.77 13.58 -19.33
CA ASP A 101 1.11 14.92 -18.87
C ASP A 101 0.08 15.51 -17.88
N THR A 102 -1.10 14.90 -17.78
CA THR A 102 -2.13 15.23 -16.76
C THR A 102 -1.96 14.41 -15.49
N TRP A 103 -1.15 13.35 -15.50
CA TRP A 103 -0.83 12.52 -14.33
C TRP A 103 0.39 13.09 -13.60
N VAL A 104 0.23 14.30 -13.07
CA VAL A 104 1.26 15.02 -12.32
C VAL A 104 0.93 15.05 -10.82
N SER A 105 1.95 15.22 -9.98
CA SER A 105 1.80 15.49 -8.55
C SER A 105 2.69 16.67 -8.21
N GLU A 106 2.08 17.84 -8.00
CA GLU A 106 2.77 19.07 -7.61
C GLU A 106 2.59 19.39 -6.12
N GLU A 107 1.79 18.59 -5.42
CA GLU A 107 1.36 18.79 -4.05
C GLU A 107 1.54 17.50 -3.23
N LYS A 108 2.01 17.65 -1.98
CA LYS A 108 2.07 16.57 -1.00
C LYS A 108 0.99 16.77 0.05
N GLY A 109 0.09 15.81 0.17
CA GLY A 109 -0.93 15.73 1.20
C GLY A 109 -0.54 14.79 2.34
N THR A 110 -1.51 14.48 3.19
CA THR A 110 -1.35 13.49 4.27
C THR A 110 -1.32 12.08 3.68
N PRO A 111 -0.34 11.23 4.03
CA PRO A 111 -0.36 9.82 3.68
C PRO A 111 -1.67 9.15 4.13
N VAL A 112 -2.17 8.23 3.32
CA VAL A 112 -3.35 7.43 3.65
C VAL A 112 -2.91 6.26 4.52
N GLU A 113 -3.42 6.22 5.75
CA GLU A 113 -3.27 5.09 6.65
C GLU A 113 -4.29 3.98 6.33
N PRO A 114 -3.93 2.69 6.50
CA PRO A 114 -4.86 1.59 6.32
C PRO A 114 -5.96 1.59 7.39
N GLU A 115 -7.15 1.13 7.02
CA GLU A 115 -8.24 0.90 7.96
C GLU A 115 -8.04 -0.46 8.67
N GLU A 116 -8.05 -0.46 10.00
CA GLU A 116 -8.03 -1.70 10.77
C GLU A 116 -9.39 -2.42 10.62
N ILE A 117 -9.35 -3.69 10.23
CA ILE A 117 -10.57 -4.47 9.97
C ILE A 117 -10.36 -5.94 10.32
N ALA A 118 -11.42 -6.62 10.75
CA ALA A 118 -11.44 -8.08 10.88
C ALA A 118 -11.75 -8.73 9.52
N LEU A 119 -11.13 -9.88 9.23
CA LEU A 119 -11.29 -10.59 7.96
C LEU A 119 -12.75 -10.93 7.64
N GLU A 120 -13.56 -11.24 8.65
CA GLU A 120 -14.98 -11.55 8.47
C GLU A 120 -15.85 -10.36 8.02
N GLU A 121 -15.37 -9.14 8.22
CA GLU A 121 -16.09 -7.90 7.85
C GLU A 121 -15.79 -7.46 6.42
N ILE A 122 -14.73 -7.99 5.80
CA ILE A 122 -14.38 -7.66 4.42
C ILE A 122 -15.42 -8.26 3.47
N SER A 123 -15.97 -7.41 2.61
CA SER A 123 -16.98 -7.79 1.62
C SER A 123 -16.49 -7.51 0.19
N GLN A 124 -17.27 -7.94 -0.81
CA GLN A 124 -16.96 -7.64 -2.20
C GLN A 124 -17.05 -6.14 -2.55
N GLN A 125 -17.73 -5.34 -1.72
CA GLN A 125 -17.84 -3.90 -1.92
C GLN A 125 -16.57 -3.15 -1.49
N ASP A 126 -15.69 -3.83 -0.76
CA ASP A 126 -14.44 -3.28 -0.24
C ASP A 126 -13.27 -3.43 -1.21
N VAL A 127 -13.55 -3.81 -2.46
CA VAL A 127 -12.55 -3.86 -3.53
C VAL A 127 -11.74 -2.57 -3.60
N HIS A 128 -10.42 -2.71 -3.73
CA HIS A 128 -9.40 -1.66 -3.72
C HIS A 128 -9.18 -0.93 -2.39
N LYS A 129 -9.96 -1.21 -1.34
CA LYS A 129 -9.73 -0.59 -0.03
C LYS A 129 -8.41 -1.07 0.58
N TYR A 130 -7.81 -0.17 1.34
CA TYR A 130 -6.54 -0.36 2.02
C TYR A 130 -6.77 -0.70 3.50
N PHE A 131 -6.33 -1.88 3.92
CA PHE A 131 -6.64 -2.43 5.23
C PHE A 131 -5.40 -2.87 6.00
N LEU A 132 -5.52 -2.88 7.34
CA LEU A 132 -4.58 -3.48 8.27
C LEU A 132 -5.28 -4.65 8.97
N ILE A 133 -4.75 -5.85 8.78
CA ILE A 133 -5.18 -7.05 9.49
C ILE A 133 -4.16 -7.31 10.60
N LYS A 134 -4.60 -7.28 11.86
CA LYS A 134 -3.69 -7.46 13.01
C LYS A 134 -3.63 -8.91 13.47
N ASN A 135 -2.49 -9.27 14.06
CA ASN A 135 -2.28 -10.55 14.74
C ASN A 135 -2.68 -11.78 13.91
N ALA A 136 -2.54 -11.71 12.60
CA ALA A 136 -2.97 -12.77 11.71
C ALA A 136 -1.91 -13.86 11.58
N THR A 137 -2.34 -15.11 11.50
CA THR A 137 -1.49 -16.23 11.10
C THR A 137 -1.51 -16.35 9.57
N ILE A 138 -0.38 -16.76 8.99
CA ILE A 138 -0.24 -16.96 7.54
C ILE A 138 0.22 -18.39 7.31
N THR A 139 -0.45 -19.12 6.41
CA THR A 139 -0.06 -20.48 5.99
C THR A 139 0.16 -20.50 4.49
N LYS A 140 1.28 -21.08 4.03
CA LYS A 140 1.57 -21.21 2.60
C LYS A 140 0.66 -22.26 1.94
N ASN A 141 0.07 -21.92 0.80
CA ASN A 141 -0.73 -22.84 0.00
C ASN A 141 0.12 -23.58 -1.05
N GLU A 142 -0.48 -24.55 -1.75
CA GLU A 142 0.20 -25.32 -2.80
C GLU A 142 0.59 -24.47 -4.02
N LYS A 143 -0.19 -23.43 -4.32
CA LYS A 143 0.03 -22.54 -5.46
C LYS A 143 1.05 -21.47 -5.11
N ASP A 144 1.98 -21.22 -6.02
CA ASP A 144 3.02 -20.20 -5.83
C ASP A 144 2.41 -18.82 -5.54
N ASN A 145 3.01 -18.14 -4.58
CA ASN A 145 2.60 -16.81 -4.08
C ASN A 145 1.21 -16.78 -3.44
N GLU A 146 0.58 -17.93 -3.21
CA GLU A 146 -0.73 -18.01 -2.58
C GLU A 146 -0.59 -18.52 -1.14
N TYR A 147 -1.27 -17.85 -0.23
CA TYR A 147 -1.26 -18.13 1.21
C TYR A 147 -2.69 -18.03 1.73
N THR A 148 -2.92 -18.60 2.90
CA THR A 148 -4.12 -18.40 3.69
C THR A 148 -3.78 -17.50 4.87
N ILE A 149 -4.53 -16.42 5.04
CA ILE A 149 -4.45 -15.54 6.21
C ILE A 149 -5.67 -15.78 7.10
N VAL A 150 -5.45 -15.86 8.42
CA VAL A 150 -6.49 -16.06 9.43
C VAL A 150 -6.20 -15.15 10.61
N ASP A 151 -7.16 -14.29 10.98
CA ASP A 151 -7.11 -13.44 12.17
C ASP A 151 -7.93 -14.04 13.33
N GLU A 152 -8.25 -13.26 14.35
CA GLU A 152 -9.03 -13.70 15.50
C GLU A 152 -10.49 -14.10 15.18
N SER A 153 -11.02 -13.69 14.02
CA SER A 153 -12.35 -14.11 13.57
C SER A 153 -12.38 -15.57 13.06
N GLU A 154 -11.21 -16.21 12.98
CA GLU A 154 -11.03 -17.57 12.43
C GLU A 154 -11.53 -17.73 10.98
N THR A 155 -11.73 -16.62 10.26
CA THR A 155 -12.18 -16.62 8.85
C THR A 155 -10.98 -16.74 7.91
N PRO A 156 -10.77 -17.89 7.22
CA PRO A 156 -9.67 -18.03 6.28
C PRO A 156 -9.93 -17.23 5.02
N THR A 157 -8.98 -16.37 4.66
CA THR A 157 -9.02 -15.56 3.44
C THR A 157 -7.77 -15.81 2.60
N ILE A 158 -7.88 -15.70 1.27
CA ILE A 158 -6.73 -15.86 0.38
C ILE A 158 -5.86 -14.60 0.46
N LEU A 159 -4.58 -14.78 0.78
CA LEU A 159 -3.55 -13.77 0.67
C LEU A 159 -2.66 -14.13 -0.52
N PHE A 160 -2.82 -13.42 -1.64
CA PHE A 160 -2.01 -13.64 -2.83
C PHE A 160 -0.94 -12.57 -2.95
N ASN A 161 0.34 -12.97 -2.89
CA ASN A 161 1.47 -12.07 -3.02
C ASN A 161 1.67 -11.64 -4.49
N LYS A 162 0.77 -10.78 -4.97
CA LYS A 162 0.79 -10.18 -6.30
C LYS A 162 2.09 -9.41 -6.58
N PHE A 163 2.74 -8.91 -5.53
CA PHE A 163 3.93 -8.07 -5.55
C PHE A 163 5.17 -8.81 -5.06
N ASN A 164 5.26 -10.12 -5.31
CA ASN A 164 6.32 -11.02 -4.82
C ASN A 164 7.77 -10.65 -5.21
N GLN A 165 7.97 -9.71 -6.13
CA GLN A 165 9.30 -9.18 -6.47
C GLN A 165 9.79 -8.14 -5.46
N THR A 166 8.87 -7.50 -4.72
CA THR A 166 9.18 -6.45 -3.74
C THR A 166 8.70 -6.78 -2.34
N ILE A 167 7.65 -7.60 -2.23
CA ILE A 167 7.09 -8.06 -0.95
C ILE A 167 7.55 -9.49 -0.73
N THR A 168 8.36 -9.70 0.30
CA THR A 168 8.80 -11.02 0.73
C THR A 168 7.96 -11.49 1.91
N ILE A 169 7.31 -12.63 1.76
CA ILE A 169 6.67 -13.33 2.88
C ILE A 169 7.71 -14.28 3.49
N PRO A 170 7.96 -14.24 4.81
CA PRO A 170 8.96 -15.10 5.45
C PRO A 170 8.71 -16.60 5.19
N GLU A 171 9.79 -17.39 5.13
CA GLU A 171 9.67 -18.85 4.98
C GLU A 171 9.18 -19.53 6.26
N GLU A 172 9.60 -19.02 7.43
CA GLU A 172 9.18 -19.52 8.73
C GLU A 172 7.93 -18.77 9.20
N LEU A 173 6.78 -19.41 9.05
CA LEU A 173 5.47 -18.87 9.40
C LEU A 173 4.84 -19.52 10.64
N GLU A 174 5.27 -20.75 10.98
CA GLU A 174 4.65 -21.54 12.04
C GLU A 174 4.84 -20.88 13.41
N GLY A 175 3.75 -20.75 14.17
CA GLY A 175 3.76 -20.15 15.51
C GLY A 175 3.91 -18.63 15.56
N LYS A 176 3.95 -17.96 14.40
CA LYS A 176 4.06 -16.50 14.30
C LYS A 176 2.72 -15.85 13.97
N THR A 177 2.57 -14.61 14.40
CA THR A 177 1.49 -13.73 14.00
C THR A 177 2.05 -12.49 13.31
N PHE A 178 1.26 -11.89 12.43
CA PHE A 178 1.68 -10.77 11.60
C PHE A 178 0.62 -9.68 11.61
N ASP A 179 1.07 -8.44 11.66
CA ASP A 179 0.29 -7.29 11.23
C ASP A 179 0.52 -7.09 9.73
N VAL A 180 -0.53 -7.17 8.93
CA VAL A 180 -0.46 -7.21 7.47
C VAL A 180 -1.24 -6.06 6.87
N LYS A 181 -0.56 -5.17 6.13
CA LYS A 181 -1.23 -4.14 5.32
C LYS A 181 -1.54 -4.73 3.96
N VAL A 182 -2.80 -4.63 3.54
CA VAL A 182 -3.31 -5.27 2.31
C VAL A 182 -4.20 -4.33 1.51
N PHE A 183 -4.28 -4.57 0.20
CA PHE A 183 -5.42 -4.13 -0.62
C PHE A 183 -6.38 -5.29 -0.83
N ALA A 184 -7.67 -5.05 -0.63
CA ALA A 184 -8.70 -6.01 -0.99
C ALA A 184 -8.92 -6.03 -2.50
N THR A 185 -9.08 -7.22 -3.08
CA THR A 185 -9.36 -7.42 -4.49
C THR A 185 -10.41 -8.51 -4.70
N LEU A 186 -10.85 -8.68 -5.94
CA LEU A 186 -11.77 -9.74 -6.35
C LEU A 186 -11.14 -10.62 -7.40
N TYR A 187 -11.03 -11.90 -7.10
CA TYR A 187 -10.64 -12.92 -8.07
C TYR A 187 -11.88 -13.67 -8.54
N LYS A 188 -12.07 -13.82 -9.86
CA LYS A 188 -13.10 -14.70 -10.43
C LYS A 188 -12.43 -15.95 -10.98
N PRO A 189 -12.50 -17.09 -10.27
CA PRO A 189 -12.04 -18.37 -10.80
C PRO A 189 -12.72 -18.67 -12.14
N LYS A 190 -11.98 -19.24 -13.09
CA LYS A 190 -12.47 -19.53 -14.45
C LYS A 190 -13.76 -20.36 -14.47
N ASP A 191 -13.89 -21.28 -13.51
CA ASP A 191 -15.02 -22.22 -13.40
C ASP A 191 -16.06 -21.78 -12.34
N SER A 192 -16.00 -20.53 -11.87
CA SER A 192 -16.94 -19.96 -10.90
C SER A 192 -17.70 -18.78 -11.49
N GLU A 193 -19.01 -18.68 -11.18
CA GLU A 193 -19.80 -17.50 -11.53
C GLU A 193 -19.64 -16.36 -10.53
N THR A 194 -19.23 -16.68 -9.29
CA THR A 194 -19.01 -15.71 -8.23
C THR A 194 -17.52 -15.37 -8.12
N ALA A 195 -17.24 -14.07 -8.00
CA ALA A 195 -15.95 -13.63 -7.52
C ALA A 195 -15.78 -13.97 -6.03
N ILE A 196 -14.54 -14.14 -5.61
CA ILE A 196 -14.15 -14.32 -4.22
C ILE A 196 -13.23 -13.18 -3.81
N ILE A 197 -13.19 -12.89 -2.50
CA ILE A 197 -12.26 -11.93 -1.93
C ILE A 197 -10.86 -12.56 -1.93
N GLU A 198 -9.89 -11.78 -2.36
CA GLU A 198 -8.46 -12.07 -2.27
C GLU A 198 -7.77 -10.79 -1.77
N LEU A 199 -6.66 -10.93 -1.04
CA LEU A 199 -5.93 -9.83 -0.44
C LEU A 199 -4.51 -9.76 -1.03
N TYR A 200 -4.06 -8.55 -1.37
CA TYR A 200 -2.71 -8.27 -1.87
C TYR A 200 -1.89 -7.61 -0.78
N PRO A 201 -0.89 -8.29 -0.18
CA PRO A 201 -0.05 -7.69 0.84
C PRO A 201 0.86 -6.63 0.22
N VAL A 202 1.02 -5.52 0.95
CA VAL A 202 1.98 -4.46 0.63
C VAL A 202 2.98 -4.23 1.75
N GLU A 203 2.70 -4.75 2.95
CA GLU A 203 3.62 -4.74 4.09
C GLU A 203 3.25 -5.88 5.03
N LEU A 204 4.26 -6.53 5.61
CA LEU A 204 4.11 -7.50 6.69
C LEU A 204 5.03 -7.12 7.83
N LYS A 205 4.48 -7.06 9.05
CA LYS A 205 5.25 -6.94 10.28
C LYS A 205 5.09 -8.25 11.07
N ASP A 206 6.19 -8.93 11.33
CA ASP A 206 6.22 -10.09 12.22
C ASP A 206 6.06 -9.62 13.67
N ASN A 207 4.97 -10.02 14.33
CA ASN A 207 4.68 -9.63 15.71
C ASN A 207 5.49 -10.44 16.73
N SER A 208 6.18 -11.51 16.28
CA SER A 208 7.13 -12.28 17.10
C SER A 208 8.57 -11.79 16.94
N ALA A 209 8.86 -11.00 15.89
CA ALA A 209 10.15 -10.37 15.76
C ALA A 209 10.32 -9.35 16.91
N PRO A 210 11.47 -9.33 17.60
CA PRO A 210 11.72 -8.29 18.59
C PRO A 210 11.57 -6.93 17.90
N GLU A 211 10.72 -6.06 18.45
CA GLU A 211 10.68 -4.67 18.00
C GLU A 211 12.06 -4.07 18.27
N PHE A 212 12.85 -3.88 17.23
CA PHE A 212 14.10 -3.14 17.33
C PHE A 212 13.74 -1.68 17.56
N LYS A 213 13.63 -1.31 18.83
CA LYS A 213 13.37 0.06 19.26
C LYS A 213 14.69 0.82 19.19
N LEU A 214 14.73 1.88 18.40
CA LEU A 214 15.94 2.71 18.30
C LEU A 214 16.33 3.21 19.70
N GLY A 215 17.58 2.99 20.10
CA GLY A 215 18.05 3.27 21.46
C GLY A 215 17.86 2.15 22.48
N ASP A 216 17.17 1.04 22.17
CA ASP A 216 17.16 -0.19 22.98
C ASP A 216 18.41 -1.00 22.63
N VAL A 217 19.53 -0.57 23.19
CA VAL A 217 20.86 -1.08 22.88
C VAL A 217 21.11 -2.41 23.59
N ASN A 218 20.45 -2.66 24.72
CA ASN A 218 20.60 -3.91 25.46
C ASN A 218 19.56 -4.98 25.08
N MET A 219 18.60 -4.64 24.21
CA MET A 219 17.49 -5.47 23.73
C MET A 219 16.60 -6.01 24.85
N ASP A 220 16.36 -5.22 25.89
CA ASP A 220 15.46 -5.58 26.99
C ASP A 220 14.00 -5.16 26.75
N GLY A 221 13.73 -4.49 25.63
CA GLY A 221 12.41 -4.03 25.20
C GLY A 221 12.09 -2.60 25.63
N GLU A 222 12.92 -1.98 26.47
CA GLU A 222 12.76 -0.61 26.93
C GLU A 222 13.91 0.29 26.44
N VAL A 223 13.68 1.61 26.43
CA VAL A 223 14.75 2.58 26.16
C VAL A 223 15.01 3.34 27.45
N GLY A 224 16.15 3.10 28.08
CA GLY A 224 16.44 3.62 29.41
C GLY A 224 17.93 3.78 29.71
N ILE A 225 18.23 3.95 31.01
CA ILE A 225 19.61 4.16 31.49
C ILE A 225 20.49 2.93 31.27
N ALA A 226 19.88 1.74 31.23
CA ALA A 226 20.60 0.50 30.94
C ALA A 226 21.18 0.51 29.51
N ASP A 227 20.47 1.09 28.54
CA ASP A 227 20.93 1.22 27.15
C ASP A 227 22.08 2.18 27.00
N ILE A 228 22.08 3.29 27.75
CA ILE A 228 23.22 4.21 27.80
C ILE A 228 24.47 3.46 28.26
N THR A 229 24.33 2.61 29.26
CA THR A 229 25.45 1.80 29.77
C THR A 229 25.93 0.80 28.73
N SER A 230 25.01 0.12 28.04
CA SER A 230 25.32 -0.82 26.96
C SER A 230 25.99 -0.15 25.77
N LEU A 231 25.51 1.03 25.36
CA LEU A 231 26.08 1.83 24.28
C LEU A 231 27.50 2.28 24.60
N VAL A 232 27.72 2.82 25.81
CA VAL A 232 29.07 3.18 26.29
C VAL A 232 29.99 1.95 26.28
N ASN A 233 29.50 0.78 26.71
CA ASN A 233 30.30 -0.44 26.66
C ASN A 233 30.62 -0.90 25.23
N ILE A 234 29.69 -0.76 24.28
CA ILE A 234 29.95 -1.07 22.86
C ILE A 234 31.06 -0.17 22.32
N ILE A 235 30.98 1.14 22.58
CA ILE A 235 31.95 2.14 22.12
C ILE A 235 33.33 1.92 22.75
N LEU A 236 33.38 1.53 24.02
CA LEU A 236 34.65 1.31 24.72
C LEU A 236 35.34 -0.02 24.38
N ASN A 237 34.57 -1.04 23.97
CA ASN A 237 35.09 -2.40 23.73
C ASN A 237 35.20 -2.79 22.26
N ASN A 238 34.76 -1.94 21.33
CA ASN A 238 34.95 -2.13 19.89
C ASN A 238 35.72 -0.95 19.31
N ASP A 239 36.81 -1.22 18.59
CA ASP A 239 37.62 -0.16 17.96
C ASP A 239 36.89 0.57 16.83
N ASN A 240 35.89 -0.09 16.22
CA ASN A 240 35.08 0.45 15.13
C ASN A 240 33.68 -0.20 15.13
N PRO A 241 32.83 0.11 16.12
CA PRO A 241 31.46 -0.40 16.15
C PRO A 241 30.72 0.05 14.89
N SER A 242 30.05 -0.87 14.23
CA SER A 242 29.33 -0.59 12.99
C SER A 242 27.82 -0.65 13.22
N VAL A 243 27.07 0.17 12.48
CA VAL A 243 25.60 0.12 12.47
C VAL A 243 25.09 -1.27 12.05
N ALA A 244 25.84 -2.00 11.23
CA ALA A 244 25.48 -3.35 10.83
C ALA A 244 25.51 -4.34 12.02
N ASP A 245 26.45 -4.17 12.95
CA ASP A 245 26.57 -5.03 14.14
C ASP A 245 25.66 -4.56 15.29
N PHE A 246 25.41 -3.26 15.38
CA PHE A 246 24.62 -2.62 16.45
C PHE A 246 23.58 -1.64 15.89
N PRO A 247 22.55 -2.11 15.16
CA PRO A 247 21.62 -1.22 14.46
C PRO A 247 20.81 -0.29 15.37
N MET A 248 20.58 -0.68 16.64
CA MET A 248 19.84 0.12 17.62
C MET A 248 20.72 1.21 18.27
N ALA A 249 22.03 1.17 18.04
CA ALA A 249 23.01 2.04 18.66
C ALA A 249 23.27 3.35 17.88
N ASP A 250 22.86 3.44 16.61
CA ASP A 250 22.91 4.67 15.79
C ASP A 250 21.68 5.55 16.08
N VAL A 251 21.63 6.05 17.32
CA VAL A 251 20.45 6.74 17.87
C VAL A 251 20.23 8.09 17.20
N ASN A 252 21.29 8.76 16.74
CA ASN A 252 21.20 10.03 16.04
C ASN A 252 20.98 9.88 14.50
N GLN A 253 21.07 8.65 13.99
CA GLN A 253 20.92 8.29 12.57
C GLN A 253 21.93 8.97 11.63
N ASP A 254 23.15 9.21 12.10
CA ASP A 254 24.24 9.77 11.29
C ASP A 254 25.04 8.71 10.54
N GLY A 255 24.74 7.43 10.76
CA GLY A 255 25.38 6.29 10.10
C GLY A 255 26.65 5.82 10.80
N GLU A 256 27.00 6.37 11.96
CA GLU A 256 28.09 5.94 12.82
C GLU A 256 27.55 5.49 14.19
N VAL A 257 28.29 4.61 14.89
CA VAL A 257 27.98 4.26 16.30
C VAL A 257 29.04 4.90 17.18
N GLY A 258 28.68 5.91 17.97
CA GLY A 258 29.63 6.71 18.72
C GLY A 258 29.06 7.55 19.85
N ILE A 259 29.86 8.52 20.31
CA ILE A 259 29.51 9.36 21.47
C ILE A 259 28.33 10.31 21.16
N ALA A 260 28.11 10.63 19.89
CA ALA A 260 26.96 11.42 19.47
C ALA A 260 25.64 10.67 19.77
N ASP A 261 25.62 9.34 19.59
CA ASP A 261 24.47 8.49 19.93
C ASP A 261 24.21 8.41 21.42
N VAL A 262 25.26 8.40 22.24
CA VAL A 262 25.11 8.49 23.72
C VAL A 262 24.38 9.78 24.10
N THR A 263 24.70 10.88 23.42
CA THR A 263 24.06 12.18 23.69
C THR A 263 22.60 12.20 23.23
N ALA A 264 22.31 11.63 22.06
CA ALA A 264 20.95 11.48 21.56
C ALA A 264 20.10 10.58 22.48
N LEU A 265 20.67 9.45 22.93
CA LEU A 265 20.01 8.52 23.82
C LEU A 265 19.72 9.11 25.21
N VAL A 266 20.66 9.87 25.77
CA VAL A 266 20.43 10.62 27.03
C VAL A 266 19.26 11.59 26.87
N SER A 267 19.14 12.27 25.73
CA SER A 267 18.06 13.22 25.48
C SER A 267 16.71 12.52 25.45
N ILE A 268 16.62 11.38 24.74
CA ILE A 268 15.41 10.53 24.70
C ILE A 268 15.02 10.07 26.10
N VAL A 269 15.96 9.59 26.90
CA VAL A 269 15.68 9.06 28.26
C VAL A 269 15.24 10.17 29.22
N LEU A 270 15.69 11.42 29.04
CA LEU A 270 15.29 12.55 29.88
C LEU A 270 13.92 13.15 29.51
N GLU A 271 13.40 12.86 28.33
CA GLU A 271 12.10 13.36 27.82
C GLU A 271 10.91 12.43 28.14
N GLN A 272 11.17 11.29 28.80
CA GLN A 272 10.14 10.33 29.24
C GLN A 272 9.36 10.79 30.48
#